data_AF-A0A954EY73-F1
#
_entry.id   AF-A0A954EY73-F1
#
_cell.length_a   1.000
_cell.length_b   1.000
_cell.length_c   1.000
_cell.angle_alpha   90.00
_cell.angle_beta   90.00
_cell.angle_gamma   90.00
#
_symmetry.space_group_name_H-M   'P 1'
#
loop_
_entity.id
_entity.type
_entity.pdbx_description
1 polymer ?
#
loop_
_entity_poly.entity_id
_entity_poly.type
_entity_poly.pdbx_seq_one_letter_code
_entity_poly.pdbx_strand_id
1 'polypeptide(L)' 'MIINALRDAVRELAGRDADPSVACIDSQTAKTADQGGEVGYDGGKRANGRKCHIVTDVLGLLLLVTVPASRKG' A
#
# COMPACT_ATOMS: atom_id res chain seq x y z
N MET A 1 -5.26 11.29 8.54
CA MET A 1 -5.52 11.68 9.95
C MET A 1 -6.03 10.49 10.79
N ILE A 2 -7.11 9.81 10.42
CA ILE A 2 -7.65 8.67 11.20
C ILE A 2 -6.70 7.46 11.24
N ILE A 3 -6.12 7.06 10.11
CA ILE A 3 -5.19 5.92 10.04
C ILE A 3 -3.99 6.11 10.96
N ASN A 4 -3.43 7.32 10.99
CA ASN A 4 -2.28 7.63 11.84
C ASN A 4 -2.64 7.46 13.32
N ALA A 5 -3.75 8.07 13.77
CA ALA A 5 -4.18 7.97 15.16
C ALA A 5 -4.44 6.51 15.60
N LEU A 6 -5.07 5.70 14.73
CA LEU A 6 -5.31 4.29 15.02
C LEU A 6 -4.00 3.49 15.06
N ARG A 7 -3.10 3.73 14.12
CA ARG A 7 -1.78 3.09 14.07
C ARG A 7 -1.00 3.41 15.34
N ASP A 8 -0.93 4.69 15.72
CA ASP A 8 -0.15 5.14 16.87
C ASP A 8 -0.66 4.46 18.16
N ALA A 9 -1.99 4.42 18.36
CA ALA A 9 -2.60 3.72 19.50
C ALA A 9 -2.32 2.21 19.50
N VAL A 10 -2.37 1.54 18.34
CA VAL A 10 -2.06 0.10 18.23
C VAL A 10 -0.57 -0.17 18.50
N ARG A 11 0.33 0.72 18.06
CA ARG A 11 1.76 0.60 18.33
C ARG A 11 2.09 0.78 19.79
N GLU A 12 1.51 1.79 20.44
CA GLU A 12 1.65 2.01 21.87
C GLU A 12 1.12 0.82 22.68
N LEU A 13 -0.05 0.28 22.32
CA LEU A 13 -0.60 -0.92 22.95
C LEU A 13 0.30 -2.15 22.77
N ALA A 14 1.02 -2.24 21.64
CA ALA A 14 2.02 -3.28 21.37
C ALA A 14 3.39 -2.99 22.01
N GLY A 15 3.53 -1.94 22.83
CA GLY A 15 4.78 -1.56 23.49
C GLY A 15 5.85 -1.02 22.53
N ARG A 16 5.44 -0.44 21.40
CA ARG A 16 6.33 0.17 20.40
C ARG A 16 6.14 1.70 20.40
N ASP A 17 7.18 2.41 19.96
CA ASP A 17 7.10 3.86 19.69
C ASP A 17 6.00 4.16 18.67
N ALA A 18 5.20 5.20 18.88
CA ALA A 18 4.17 5.64 17.95
C ALA A 18 4.75 5.94 16.56
N ASP A 19 5.97 6.49 16.49
CA ASP A 19 6.68 6.73 15.23
C ASP A 19 7.48 5.49 14.79
N PRO A 20 7.12 4.85 13.67
CA PRO A 20 7.85 3.67 13.19
C PRO A 20 9.21 4.04 12.60
N SER A 21 10.27 3.38 13.10
CA SER A 21 11.64 3.56 12.59
C SER A 21 11.96 2.76 11.32
N VAL A 22 11.12 1.79 10.94
CA VAL A 22 11.32 0.90 9.79
C VAL A 22 10.01 0.73 9.02
N ALA A 23 10.11 0.70 7.70
CA ALA A 23 9.01 0.47 6.79
C ALA A 23 9.31 -0.67 5.80
N CYS A 24 8.30 -1.50 5.55
CA CYS A 24 8.27 -2.51 4.48
C CYS A 24 7.50 -1.95 3.28
N ILE A 25 8.09 -2.00 2.09
CA ILE A 25 7.50 -1.48 0.85
C ILE A 25 7.24 -2.64 -0.09
N ASP A 26 6.01 -2.77 -0.59
CA ASP A 26 5.65 -3.73 -1.63
C ASP A 26 4.95 -3.06 -2.80
N SER A 27 5.23 -3.56 -4.00
CA SER A 27 4.48 -3.21 -5.20
C SER A 27 3.51 -4.34 -5.55
N GLN A 28 2.23 -4.02 -5.48
CA GLN A 28 1.12 -4.89 -5.83
C GLN A 28 0.49 -4.46 -7.16
N THR A 29 -0.08 -5.43 -7.86
CA THR A 29 -0.94 -5.18 -9.03
C THR A 29 -2.32 -5.74 -8.70
N ALA A 30 -3.25 -4.84 -8.41
CA ALA A 30 -4.59 -5.17 -7.99
C ALA A 30 -5.52 -5.29 -9.21
N LYS A 31 -6.34 -6.35 -9.23
CA LYS A 31 -7.40 -6.49 -10.22
C LYS A 31 -8.43 -5.37 -10.02
N THR A 32 -8.84 -4.76 -11.12
CA THR A 32 -9.90 -3.76 -11.11
C THR A 32 -11.22 -4.41 -11.51
N ALA A 33 -12.33 -3.82 -11.07
CA ALA A 33 -13.65 -4.16 -11.60
C ALA A 33 -13.75 -3.77 -13.08
N ASP A 34 -14.73 -4.33 -13.79
CA ASP A 34 -14.94 -4.07 -15.23
C ASP A 34 -15.18 -2.59 -15.55
N GLN A 35 -15.66 -1.80 -14.57
CA GLN A 35 -15.84 -0.34 -14.69
C GLN A 35 -14.63 0.48 -14.19
N GLY A 36 -13.49 -0.16 -13.88
CA GLY A 36 -12.33 0.48 -13.22
C GLY A 36 -11.47 1.40 -14.08
N GLY A 37 -11.90 1.67 -15.32
CA GLY A 37 -11.16 2.44 -16.32
C GLY A 37 -9.95 1.69 -16.86
N GLU A 38 -9.06 2.41 -17.56
CA GLU A 38 -7.85 1.82 -18.12
C GLU A 38 -6.90 1.28 -17.03
N VAL A 39 -6.32 0.11 -17.32
CA VAL A 39 -5.32 -0.57 -16.49
C VAL A 39 -4.11 -0.99 -17.33
N GLY A 40 -2.96 -1.12 -16.67
CA GLY A 40 -1.73 -1.55 -17.33
C GLY A 40 -1.45 -3.04 -17.10
N TYR A 41 -0.57 -3.59 -17.93
CA TYR A 41 0.00 -4.92 -17.70
C TYR A 41 1.28 -4.80 -16.88
N ASP A 42 1.36 -5.52 -15.77
CA ASP A 42 2.58 -5.64 -14.98
C ASP A 42 3.33 -6.91 -15.40
N GLY A 43 4.42 -6.75 -16.13
CA GLY A 43 5.25 -7.87 -16.59
C GLY A 43 5.94 -8.64 -15.46
N GLY A 44 6.23 -7.98 -14.33
CA GLY A 44 6.83 -8.62 -13.16
C GLY A 44 5.83 -9.54 -12.43
N LYS A 45 4.54 -9.19 -12.48
CA LYS A 45 3.44 -10.00 -11.89
C LYS A 45 2.69 -10.84 -12.93
N ARG A 46 2.98 -10.65 -14.22
CA ARG A 46 2.31 -11.28 -15.36
C ARG A 46 0.78 -11.14 -15.32
N ALA A 47 0.30 -9.97 -14.92
CA ALA A 47 -1.12 -9.71 -14.71
C ALA A 47 -1.53 -8.30 -15.17
N ASN A 48 -2.76 -8.17 -15.63
CA ASN A 48 -3.40 -6.86 -15.87
C ASN A 48 -3.98 -6.33 -14.55
N GLY A 49 -3.75 -5.05 -14.28
CA GLY A 49 -4.34 -4.42 -13.11
C GLY A 49 -3.80 -3.03 -12.85
N ARG A 50 -4.26 -2.43 -11.75
CA ARG A 50 -3.75 -1.15 -11.29
C ARG A 50 -2.56 -1.41 -10.36
N LYS A 51 -1.42 -0.83 -10.71
CA LYS A 51 -0.25 -0.87 -9.84
C LYS A 51 -0.52 -0.05 -8.58
N CYS A 52 -0.16 -0.59 -7.43
CA CYS A 52 -0.33 0.00 -6.12
C CYS A 52 0.95 -0.23 -5.32
N HIS A 53 1.49 0.81 -4.70
CA HIS A 53 2.56 0.69 -3.72
C HIS A 53 1.96 0.78 -2.33
N ILE A 54 2.24 -0.21 -1.50
CA ILE A 54 1.79 -0.28 -0.11
C ILE A 54 3.03 -0.23 0.76
N VAL A 55 2.97 0.63 1.78
CA VAL A 55 4.00 0.78 2.78
C VAL A 55 3.40 0.47 4.14
N THR A 56 4.01 -0.45 4.87
CA THR A 56 3.63 -0.81 6.23
C THR A 56 4.80 -0.70 7.19
N ASP A 57 4.54 -0.64 8.49
CA ASP A 57 5.57 -0.87 9.50
C ASP A 57 5.79 -2.38 9.75
N VAL A 58 6.64 -2.68 10.75
CA VAL A 58 6.97 -4.05 11.17
C VAL A 58 5.83 -4.82 11.84
N LEU A 59 4.76 -4.13 12.27
CA LEU A 59 3.53 -4.75 12.79
C LEU A 59 2.51 -4.97 11.67
N GLY A 60 2.82 -4.55 10.43
CA GLY A 60 1.90 -4.63 9.29
C GLY A 60 0.90 -3.47 9.23
N LEU A 61 1.09 -2.40 10.03
CA LEU A 61 0.19 -1.25 10.03
C LEU A 61 0.51 -0.31 8.87
N LEU A 62 -0.53 0.22 8.21
CA LEU A 62 -0.37 1.07 7.02
C LEU A 62 0.31 2.41 7.34
N LEU A 63 1.33 2.74 6.55
CA LEU A 63 2.02 4.04 6.55
C LEU A 63 1.64 4.87 5.34
N LEU A 64 1.54 4.24 4.17
CA LEU A 64 1.19 4.89 2.92
C LEU A 64 0.60 3.87 1.95
N VAL A 65 -0.39 4.31 1.18
CA VAL A 65 -0.83 3.63 -0.03
C VAL A 65 -0.81 4.65 -1.16
N THR A 66 -0.16 4.30 -2.27
CA THR A 66 -0.15 5.16 -3.45
C THR A 66 -0.41 4.35 -4.72
N VAL A 67 -1.29 4.88 -5.56
CA VAL A 67 -1.64 4.31 -6.86
C VAL A 67 -1.08 5.24 -7.92
N PRO A 68 0.08 4.93 -8.52
CA PRO A 68 0.63 5.75 -9.58
C PRO A 68 -0.28 5.74 -10.80
N ALA A 69 -0.24 6.83 -11.58
CA ALA A 69 -0.93 6.88 -12.86
C ALA A 69 -0.42 5.74 -13.77
N SER A 70 -1.34 5.05 -14.42
CA SER A 70 -1.00 4.02 -15.41
C SER A 70 -0.31 4.68 -16.60
N ARG A 71 0.93 4.30 -16.91
CA ARG A 71 1.56 4.60 -18.21
C ARG A 71 1.02 3.60 -19.22
N LYS A 72 0.50 4.09 -20.35
CA LYS A 72 0.41 3.28 -21.56
C LYS A 72 1.85 2.98 -22.01
N GLY A 73 2.20 1.70 -22.02
CA GLY A 73 3.39 1.21 -22.71
C GLY A 73 3.17 1.24 -24.21
#